data_AF-A0A2P4SFH2-F1
#
_entry.id   AF-A0A2P4SFH2-F1
#
_cell.length_a   1.000
_cell.length_b   1.000
_cell.length_c   1.000
_cell.angle_alpha   90.00
_cell.angle_beta   90.00
_cell.angle_gamma   90.00
#
_symmetry.space_group_name_H-M   'P 1'
#
loop_
_entity.id
_entity.type
_entity.pdbx_description
1 polymer ?
#
loop_
_entity_poly.entity_id
_entity_poly.type
_entity_poly.pdbx_seq_one_letter_code
_entity_poly.pdbx_strand_id
1 'polypeptide(L)'
;MFVPCDGGGPDFEGFTLLMPAVSVGNVGQLAVDLVISTLRMPKVGYFYTDCLVPMVGNNPYATTKENSVELSINAEVYSLPSKKLVVLQIRSPFIKVRASTDSSELTQQ
;
A
#
# COMPACT_ATOMS: atom_id res chain seq x y z
N MET A 1 10.23 -0.88 1.12
CA MET A 1 10.39 -2.27 1.60
C MET A 1 9.02 -2.82 1.99
N PHE A 2 8.71 -4.08 1.67
CA PHE A 2 7.47 -4.72 2.14
C PHE A 2 7.62 -5.14 3.61
N VAL A 3 6.59 -4.89 4.41
CA VAL A 3 6.52 -5.25 5.84
C VAL A 3 5.25 -6.08 6.06
N PRO A 4 5.36 -7.36 6.47
CA PRO A 4 4.19 -8.19 6.73
C PRO A 4 3.50 -7.80 8.05
N CYS A 5 2.18 -7.95 8.12
CA CYS A 5 1.41 -7.68 9.35
C CYS A 5 1.64 -8.74 10.42
N ASP A 6 1.75 -10.00 10.02
CA ASP A 6 2.07 -11.12 10.89
C ASP A 6 3.55 -11.52 10.65
N GLY A 7 4.29 -11.87 11.70
CA GLY A 7 5.75 -12.10 11.63
C GLY A 7 6.22 -13.21 10.68
N GLY A 8 5.29 -13.94 10.03
CA GLY A 8 5.58 -14.84 8.91
C GLY A 8 5.34 -14.13 7.58
N GLY A 9 6.41 -13.93 6.80
CA GLY A 9 6.28 -13.37 5.45
C GLY A 9 5.40 -14.29 4.58
N PRO A 10 4.30 -13.79 3.99
CA PRO A 10 3.47 -14.59 3.10
C PRO A 10 4.25 -15.02 1.85
N ASP A 11 4.10 -16.29 1.46
CA ASP A 11 4.60 -16.80 0.18
C ASP A 11 3.63 -16.42 -0.94
N PHE A 12 4.13 -15.64 -1.91
CA PHE A 12 3.37 -15.18 -3.07
C PHE A 12 3.78 -15.89 -4.36
N GLU A 13 4.51 -17.02 -4.29
CA GLU A 13 4.90 -17.77 -5.48
C GLU A 13 3.66 -18.22 -6.29
N GLY A 14 3.65 -17.85 -7.57
CA GLY A 14 2.53 -18.15 -8.48
C GLY A 14 1.27 -17.31 -8.24
N PHE A 15 1.33 -16.25 -7.43
CA PHE A 15 0.25 -15.28 -7.30
C PHE A 15 0.28 -14.24 -8.43
N THR A 16 -0.90 -13.74 -8.79
CA THR A 16 -1.05 -12.58 -9.67
C THR A 16 -1.12 -11.30 -8.82
N LEU A 17 -0.31 -10.30 -9.16
CA LEU A 17 -0.34 -8.98 -8.53
C LEU A 17 -1.20 -8.01 -9.34
N LEU A 18 -2.24 -7.47 -8.72
CA LEU A 18 -2.97 -6.31 -9.22
C LEU A 18 -2.37 -5.03 -8.63
N MET A 19 -1.74 -4.25 -9.50
CA MET A 19 -1.16 -2.95 -9.16
C MET A 19 -1.94 -1.84 -9.87
N PRO A 20 -2.55 -0.91 -9.14
CA PRO A 20 -3.27 0.21 -9.74
C PRO A 20 -2.28 1.17 -10.40
N ALA A 21 -2.62 1.61 -11.62
CA ALA A 21 -1.99 2.77 -12.20
C ALA A 21 -2.57 4.03 -11.57
N VAL A 22 -1.71 4.95 -11.12
CA VAL A 22 -2.13 6.29 -10.70
C VAL A 22 -2.43 7.10 -11.97
N SER A 23 -3.71 7.34 -12.24
CA SER A 23 -4.18 7.98 -13.47
C SER A 23 -5.22 9.08 -13.17
N VAL A 24 -5.62 9.80 -14.21
CA VAL A 24 -6.72 10.78 -14.12
C VAL A 24 -7.96 10.12 -13.52
N GLY A 25 -8.55 10.78 -12.52
CA GLY A 25 -9.75 10.31 -11.82
C GLY A 25 -9.54 9.12 -10.88
N ASN A 26 -8.29 8.70 -10.63
CA ASN A 26 -7.97 7.61 -9.70
C ASN A 26 -8.69 6.28 -10.01
N VAL A 27 -9.08 6.06 -11.27
CA VAL A 27 -9.91 4.91 -11.68
C VAL A 27 -9.24 3.59 -11.30
N GLY A 28 -7.92 3.48 -11.48
CA GLY A 28 -7.16 2.31 -11.06
C GLY A 28 -7.29 2.04 -9.56
N GLN A 29 -7.15 3.08 -8.72
CA GLN A 29 -7.26 2.98 -7.26
C GLN A 29 -8.68 2.64 -6.81
N LEU A 30 -9.70 3.21 -7.46
CA LEU A 30 -11.10 2.89 -7.16
C LEU A 30 -11.46 1.47 -7.61
N ALA A 31 -10.89 0.99 -8.72
CA ALA A 31 -11.10 -0.37 -9.18
C ALA A 31 -10.53 -1.39 -8.19
N VAL A 32 -9.32 -1.17 -7.67
CA VAL A 32 -8.76 -2.05 -6.64
C VAL A 32 -9.49 -1.93 -5.30
N ASP A 33 -10.00 -0.75 -4.93
CA ASP A 33 -10.89 -0.59 -3.76
C ASP A 33 -12.13 -1.48 -3.87
N LEU A 34 -12.77 -1.51 -5.04
CA LEU A 34 -13.91 -2.38 -5.31
C LEU A 34 -13.54 -3.86 -5.25
N VAL A 35 -12.39 -4.26 -5.82
CA VAL A 35 -11.92 -5.66 -5.77
C VAL A 35 -11.68 -6.11 -4.32
N ILE A 36 -10.96 -5.31 -3.53
CA ILE A 36 -10.66 -5.62 -2.12
C ILE A 36 -11.95 -5.73 -1.31
N SER A 37 -12.86 -4.76 -1.45
CA SER A 37 -14.14 -4.73 -0.75
C SER A 37 -15.05 -5.90 -1.14
N THR A 38 -15.19 -6.17 -2.44
CA THR A 38 -16.06 -7.24 -2.96
C THR A 38 -15.58 -8.62 -2.53
N LEU A 39 -14.27 -8.86 -2.61
CA LEU A 39 -13.68 -10.14 -2.24
C LEU A 39 -13.36 -10.26 -0.75
N ARG A 40 -13.58 -9.19 0.04
CA ARG A 40 -13.25 -9.09 1.46
C ARG A 40 -11.81 -9.54 1.76
N MET A 41 -10.87 -9.02 0.98
CA MET A 41 -9.47 -9.44 1.08
C MET A 41 -8.86 -8.96 2.40
N PRO A 42 -8.20 -9.83 3.19
CA PRO A 42 -7.49 -9.42 4.39
C PRO A 42 -6.22 -8.66 4.05
N LYS A 43 -5.86 -7.68 4.89
CA LYS A 43 -4.55 -7.01 4.81
C LYS A 43 -3.47 -7.96 5.31
N VAL A 44 -2.40 -8.09 4.53
CA VAL A 44 -1.25 -8.97 4.86
C VAL A 44 0.04 -8.19 5.11
N GLY A 45 0.06 -6.90 4.81
CA GLY A 45 1.21 -6.05 5.03
C GLY A 45 1.08 -4.69 4.37
N TYR A 46 2.19 -3.98 4.32
CA TYR A 46 2.28 -2.66 3.70
C TYR A 46 3.67 -2.41 3.11
N PHE A 47 3.77 -1.42 2.23
CA PHE A 47 5.05 -0.94 1.72
C PHE A 47 5.51 0.29 2.49
N TYR A 48 6.62 0.14 3.21
CA TYR A 48 7.33 1.27 3.79
C TYR A 48 8.16 1.98 2.72
N THR A 49 7.85 3.26 2.46
CA THR A 49 8.54 4.10 1.49
C THR A 49 8.37 5.58 1.82
N ASP A 50 9.44 6.36 1.64
CA ASP A 50 9.44 7.82 1.77
C ASP A 50 8.99 8.53 0.48
N CYS A 51 8.67 7.77 -0.58
CA CYS A 51 8.25 8.32 -1.86
C CYS A 51 6.75 8.65 -1.92
N LEU A 52 6.00 8.41 -0.85
CA LEU A 52 4.55 8.60 -0.78
C LEU A 52 4.21 9.63 0.29
N VAL A 53 3.18 10.45 0.06
CA VAL A 53 2.71 11.36 1.10
C VAL A 53 2.22 10.56 2.32
N PRO A 54 2.70 10.87 3.53
CA PRO A 54 2.23 10.21 4.74
C PRO A 54 0.73 10.36 4.90
N MET A 55 0.03 9.26 5.15
CA MET A 55 -1.40 9.27 5.45
C MET A 55 -1.75 8.19 6.46
N VAL A 56 -2.74 8.48 7.30
CA VAL A 56 -3.37 7.53 8.20
C VAL A 56 -4.85 7.86 8.27
N GLY A 57 -5.69 6.83 8.30
CA GLY A 57 -7.13 6.98 8.42
C GLY A 57 -7.80 5.69 8.86
N ASN A 58 -9.12 5.73 8.94
CA ASN A 58 -9.92 4.56 9.28
C ASN A 58 -9.88 3.52 8.15
N ASN A 59 -10.05 2.24 8.47
CA ASN A 59 -10.21 1.18 7.48
C ASN A 59 -11.47 1.42 6.61
N PRO A 60 -11.32 1.68 5.30
CA PRO A 60 -12.45 1.94 4.41
C PRO A 60 -13.23 0.67 4.03
N TYR A 61 -12.68 -0.51 4.32
CA TYR A 61 -13.31 -1.81 4.07
C TYR A 61 -13.93 -2.41 5.34
N ALA A 62 -14.01 -1.63 6.44
CA ALA A 62 -14.58 -2.10 7.69
C ALA A 62 -16.07 -2.44 7.54
N THR A 63 -16.39 -3.74 7.45
CA THR A 63 -17.76 -4.26 7.47
C THR A 63 -18.16 -4.85 8.82
N THR A 64 -17.21 -4.98 9.76
CA THR A 64 -17.39 -5.53 11.11
C THR A 64 -16.77 -4.61 12.15
N LYS A 65 -17.18 -4.72 13.42
CA LYS A 65 -16.58 -3.95 14.52
C LYS A 65 -15.10 -4.27 14.73
N GLU A 66 -14.71 -5.52 14.55
CA GLU A 66 -13.31 -5.98 14.70
C GLU A 66 -12.38 -5.29 13.70
N ASN A 67 -12.77 -5.24 12.41
CA ASN A 67 -11.97 -4.61 11.36
C ASN A 67 -12.01 -3.07 11.39
N SER A 68 -12.94 -2.47 12.15
CA SER A 68 -13.08 -1.02 12.25
C SER A 68 -11.98 -0.34 13.08
N VAL A 69 -11.26 -1.11 13.89
CA VAL A 69 -10.13 -0.63 14.70
C VAL A 69 -8.84 -0.56 13.87
N GLU A 70 -8.81 -1.23 12.72
CA GLU A 70 -7.66 -1.26 11.84
C GLU A 70 -7.48 0.10 11.16
N LEU A 71 -6.23 0.58 11.12
CA LEU A 71 -5.86 1.80 10.41
C LEU A 71 -5.49 1.48 8.96
N SER A 72 -5.88 2.37 8.05
CA SER A 72 -5.45 2.37 6.66
C SER A 72 -4.37 3.42 6.43
N ILE A 73 -3.36 3.05 5.65
CA ILE A 73 -2.18 3.88 5.36
C ILE A 73 -1.96 4.05 3.84
N ASN A 74 -0.82 4.62 3.46
CA ASN A 74 -0.54 5.05 2.09
C ASN A 74 -0.37 3.93 1.05
N ALA A 75 0.24 2.80 1.43
CA ALA A 75 0.50 1.68 0.54
C ALA A 75 0.31 0.34 1.26
N GLU A 76 -0.84 -0.31 1.04
CA GLU A 76 -1.25 -1.53 1.74
C GLU A 76 -1.33 -2.72 0.78
N VAL A 77 -1.02 -3.90 1.28
CA VAL A 77 -1.04 -5.16 0.52
C VAL A 77 -2.12 -6.06 1.08
N TYR A 78 -2.99 -6.51 0.18
CA TYR A 78 -4.08 -7.43 0.47
C TYR A 78 -3.86 -8.72 -0.31
N SER A 79 -4.17 -9.87 0.30
CA SER A 79 -3.97 -11.16 -0.36
C SER A 79 -5.18 -12.08 -0.18
N LEU A 80 -5.50 -12.82 -1.22
CA LEU A 80 -6.52 -13.85 -1.22
C LEU A 80 -5.91 -15.16 -1.76
N PRO A 81 -5.38 -16.02 -0.87
CA PRO A 81 -4.72 -17.27 -1.26
C PRO A 81 -5.60 -18.21 -2.08
N SER A 82 -6.90 -18.26 -1.79
CA SER A 82 -7.87 -19.10 -2.52
C SER A 82 -7.97 -18.79 -4.01
N LYS A 83 -7.60 -17.57 -4.43
CA LYS A 83 -7.56 -17.14 -5.83
C LYS A 83 -6.14 -16.85 -6.35
N LYS A 84 -5.12 -17.11 -5.53
CA LYS A 84 -3.72 -16.72 -5.81
C LYS A 84 -3.62 -15.26 -6.27
N LEU A 85 -4.30 -14.35 -5.58
CA LEU A 85 -4.40 -12.95 -5.95
C LEU A 85 -3.82 -12.06 -4.84
N VAL A 86 -2.94 -11.15 -5.22
CA VAL A 86 -2.45 -10.06 -4.36
C VAL A 86 -2.88 -8.74 -4.97
N VAL A 87 -3.32 -7.80 -4.14
CA VAL A 87 -3.67 -6.45 -4.55
C VAL A 87 -2.81 -5.47 -3.76
N LEU A 88 -2.16 -4.55 -4.47
CA LEU A 88 -1.48 -3.41 -3.88
C LEU A 88 -2.41 -2.20 -3.95
N GLN A 89 -2.78 -1.63 -2.81
CA GLN A 89 -3.55 -0.39 -2.76
C GLN A 89 -2.60 0.78 -2.50
N ILE A 90 -2.61 1.79 -3.37
CA ILE A 90 -1.88 3.06 -3.17
C ILE A 90 -2.91 4.18 -3.04
N ARG A 91 -2.88 4.92 -1.95
CA ARG A 91 -3.89 5.94 -1.61
C ARG A 91 -3.35 7.37 -1.56
N SER A 92 -2.04 7.53 -1.56
CA SER A 92 -1.39 8.84 -1.57
C SER A 92 -0.62 9.03 -2.88
N PRO A 93 -0.45 10.28 -3.33
CA PRO A 93 0.38 10.57 -4.49
C PRO A 93 1.86 10.37 -4.15
N PHE A 94 2.65 10.13 -5.20
CA PHE A 94 4.10 10.09 -5.09
C PHE A 94 4.67 11.49 -4.87
N ILE A 95 5.49 11.64 -3.83
CA ILE A 95 6.31 12.83 -3.61
C ILE A 95 7.54 12.68 -4.49
N LYS A 96 7.80 13.69 -5.32
CA LYS A 96 9.11 13.82 -5.97
C LYS A 96 10.11 14.31 -4.92
N VAL A 97 10.75 13.39 -4.21
CA VAL A 97 11.87 13.74 -3.34
C VAL A 97 12.98 14.28 -4.23
N ARG A 98 13.24 15.58 -4.15
CA ARG A 98 14.39 16.18 -4.81
C ARG A 98 15.62 15.77 -4.02
N ALA A 99 16.39 14.82 -4.56
CA ALA A 99 17.74 14.55 -4.10
C ALA A 99 18.66 15.73 -4.51
N SER A 100 18.57 16.84 -3.78
CA SER A 100 19.56 17.92 -3.71
C SER A 100 19.22 18.67 -2.42
N THR A 101 20.02 18.62 -1.36
CA THR A 101 21.40 19.08 -1.33
C THR A 101 22.07 18.59 -0.04
N ASP A 102 23.06 17.73 -0.16
CA ASP A 102 24.14 17.61 0.83
C ASP A 102 25.45 17.59 0.03
N SER A 103 25.94 18.78 -0.31
CA SER A 103 27.22 18.98 -1.01
C SER A 103 27.87 20.30 -0.63
N SER A 104 27.67 20.78 0.60
CA SER A 104 28.36 21.99 1.11
C SER A 104 29.04 21.79 2.47
N GLU A 105 29.55 20.58 2.75
CA GLU A 105 30.54 20.34 3.82
C GLU A 105 31.95 19.97 3.30
N LEU A 106 32.26 20.21 2.02
CA LEU A 106 33.64 20.14 1.51
C LEU A 106 34.06 21.42 0.77
N THR A 107 34.16 22.55 1.48
CA THR A 107 35.01 23.68 1.05
C THR A 107 35.54 24.55 2.19
N GLN A 108 35.90 23.97 3.33
CA GLN A 108 36.87 24.61 4.23
C GLN A 108 37.88 23.60 4.77
N GLN A 109 38.91 23.35 3.97
CA GLN A 109 40.30 23.33 4.43
C GLN A 109 41.25 23.55 3.25
#